data_AF-A0A848RMX4-F1
#
_entry.id   AF-A0A848RMX4-F1
#
_cell.length_a   1.000
_cell.length_b   1.000
_cell.length_c   1.000
_cell.angle_alpha   90.00
_cell.angle_beta   90.00
_cell.angle_gamma   90.00
#
_symmetry.space_group_name_H-M   'P 1'
#
loop_
_entity.id
_entity.type
_entity.pdbx_description
1 polymer ?
#
loop_
_entity_poly.entity_id
_entity_poly.type
_entity_poly.pdbx_seq_one_letter_code
_entity_poly.pdbx_strand_id
1 'polypeptide(L)'
;MIGTIYKIVNKTNGKIYIGQTIQNFSKRVRSHKSHLKCGVHHNSLLQRVYDKYGIGIFEFQVIEKCDVDLLDEREKYWIEYYKTTDRKFGYNFESGGNVNKKHHQETIEKFIENSRGKNNKLTPNEVKTIKQLIIDKESITEISKKFGVSVDCISKIKSLKNWSYVAPELNDEMVQTDTSRNIKMMTDEEKKECRKLILEGESVFNLSIHYEIPYKRFCKIFQKEIGFMNNDRLEAESKALDMFFKNFTIEEILEETNLTYAQYKRITKGQVEKRRLNNILYVGEEVKKGKTNIELAKELNVNRCTISVYRKEYSKIS
;
A
#
# COMPACT_ATOMS: atom_id res chain seq x y z
N MET A 1 -13.22 14.38 34.34
CA MET A 1 -14.55 14.53 33.70
C MET A 1 -15.52 13.72 34.54
N ILE A 2 -16.74 14.22 34.80
CA ILE A 2 -17.70 13.53 35.68
C ILE A 2 -18.71 12.76 34.83
N GLY A 3 -18.90 11.48 35.14
CA GLY A 3 -19.95 10.65 34.60
C GLY A 3 -21.12 10.46 35.58
N THR A 4 -22.20 9.85 35.10
CA THR A 4 -23.41 9.59 35.88
C THR A 4 -23.87 8.15 35.70
N ILE A 5 -24.04 7.43 36.81
CA ILE A 5 -24.76 6.16 36.87
C ILE A 5 -26.23 6.45 37.19
N TYR A 6 -27.13 5.82 36.44
CA TYR A 6 -28.57 5.99 36.60
C TYR A 6 -29.31 4.67 36.57
N LYS A 7 -30.55 4.70 37.04
CA LYS A 7 -31.51 3.62 36.89
C LYS A 7 -32.77 4.02 36.15
N ILE A 8 -33.36 3.05 35.47
CA ILE A 8 -34.72 3.11 34.94
C ILE A 8 -35.55 2.08 35.71
N VAL A 9 -36.52 2.54 36.48
CA VAL A 9 -37.39 1.71 37.31
C VAL A 9 -38.73 1.53 36.62
N ASN A 10 -39.19 0.29 36.50
CA ASN A 10 -40.56 0.01 36.13
C ASN A 10 -41.46 0.07 37.38
N LYS A 11 -42.28 1.11 37.48
CA LYS A 11 -43.16 1.36 38.63
C LYS A 11 -44.21 0.26 38.87
N THR A 12 -44.52 -0.56 37.87
CA THR A 12 -45.55 -1.61 37.99
C THR A 12 -45.05 -2.88 38.69
N ASN A 13 -43.77 -3.21 38.56
CA ASN A 13 -43.21 -4.46 39.07
C ASN A 13 -41.88 -4.30 39.81
N GLY A 14 -41.40 -3.06 39.96
CA GLY A 14 -40.17 -2.72 40.66
C GLY A 14 -38.88 -3.11 39.92
N LYS A 15 -38.95 -3.65 38.71
CA LYS A 15 -37.76 -4.09 37.97
C LYS A 15 -36.90 -2.91 37.53
N ILE A 16 -35.58 -3.10 37.56
CA ILE A 16 -34.61 -2.02 37.37
C ILE A 16 -33.70 -2.30 36.16
N TYR A 17 -33.39 -1.27 35.40
CA TYR A 17 -32.25 -1.21 34.49
C TYR A 17 -31.20 -0.25 35.04
N ILE A 18 -29.93 -0.66 35.06
CA ILE A 18 -28.80 0.21 35.38
C ILE A 18 -28.08 0.58 34.09
N GLY A 19 -27.68 1.85 33.97
CA GLY A 19 -26.83 2.31 32.89
C GLY A 19 -25.94 3.49 33.30
N GLN A 20 -24.93 3.74 32.48
CA GLN A 20 -24.01 4.87 32.66
C GLN A 20 -24.06 5.90 31.51
N THR A 21 -23.60 7.12 31.76
CA THR A 21 -23.38 8.15 30.74
C THR A 21 -22.35 9.20 31.14
N ILE A 22 -21.54 9.64 30.18
CA ILE A 22 -20.69 10.84 30.29
C ILE A 22 -21.39 12.12 29.83
N GLN A 23 -22.57 11.98 29.22
CA GLN A 23 -23.38 13.09 28.76
C GLN A 23 -24.29 13.58 29.89
N ASN A 24 -24.87 14.77 29.74
CA ASN A 24 -25.87 15.25 30.68
C ASN A 24 -27.03 14.24 30.80
N PHE A 25 -27.39 13.88 32.04
CA PHE A 25 -28.41 12.86 32.34
C PHE A 25 -29.74 13.13 31.61
N SER A 26 -30.21 14.38 31.57
CA SER A 26 -31.45 14.74 30.87
C SER A 26 -31.38 14.47 29.36
N LYS A 27 -30.21 14.66 28.73
CA LYS A 27 -30.00 14.27 27.33
C LYS A 27 -30.06 12.76 27.14
N ARG A 28 -29.44 12.00 28.05
CA ARG A 28 -29.47 10.53 28.02
C ARG A 28 -30.90 9.99 28.19
N VAL A 29 -31.68 10.54 29.11
CA VAL A 29 -33.10 10.20 29.30
C VAL A 29 -33.90 10.49 28.03
N ARG A 30 -33.67 11.63 27.37
CA ARG A 30 -34.32 11.96 26.09
C ARG A 30 -33.99 10.94 25.00
N SER A 31 -32.74 10.51 24.89
CA SER A 31 -32.31 9.47 23.96
C SER A 31 -33.02 8.14 24.22
N HIS A 32 -33.09 7.69 25.49
CA HIS A 32 -33.87 6.50 25.85
C HIS A 32 -35.33 6.61 25.40
N LYS A 33 -36.00 7.71 25.75
CA LYS A 33 -37.40 7.95 25.38
C LYS A 33 -37.60 7.94 23.86
N SER A 34 -36.69 8.57 23.11
CA SER A 34 -36.75 8.60 21.66
C SER A 34 -36.55 7.22 21.04
N HIS A 35 -35.54 6.47 21.48
CA HIS A 35 -35.27 5.14 20.94
C HIS A 35 -36.41 4.15 21.23
N LEU A 36 -36.97 4.21 22.44
CA LEU A 36 -38.16 3.43 22.80
C LEU A 36 -39.35 3.79 21.90
N LYS A 37 -39.60 5.08 21.69
CA LYS A 37 -40.68 5.55 20.80
C LYS A 37 -40.50 5.08 19.36
N CYS A 38 -39.26 5.01 18.87
CA CYS A 38 -38.95 4.61 17.50
C CYS A 38 -38.75 3.09 17.33
N GLY A 39 -38.86 2.27 18.38
CA GLY A 39 -38.69 0.82 18.28
C GLY A 39 -37.24 0.34 18.12
N VAL A 40 -36.25 1.21 18.40
CA VAL A 40 -34.82 0.96 18.14
C VAL A 40 -33.99 0.96 19.42
N HIS A 41 -34.62 0.75 20.58
CA HIS A 41 -33.91 0.74 21.84
C HIS A 41 -32.98 -0.48 21.98
N HIS A 42 -31.72 -0.24 22.39
CA HIS A 42 -30.68 -1.28 22.49
C HIS A 42 -31.03 -2.40 23.48
N ASN A 43 -31.87 -2.10 24.48
CA ASN A 43 -32.42 -3.10 25.38
C ASN A 43 -33.82 -3.54 24.91
N SER A 44 -33.91 -4.73 24.34
CA SER A 44 -35.15 -5.31 23.81
C SER A 44 -36.18 -5.70 24.87
N LEU A 45 -35.79 -5.83 26.15
CA LEU A 45 -36.74 -6.03 27.25
C LEU A 45 -37.45 -4.72 27.60
N LEU A 46 -36.70 -3.63 27.72
CA LEU A 46 -37.29 -2.30 27.93
C LEU A 46 -38.17 -1.89 26.74
N GLN A 47 -37.76 -2.21 25.51
CA GLN A 47 -38.58 -1.98 24.32
C GLN A 47 -39.94 -2.70 24.42
N ARG A 48 -39.95 -4.01 24.69
CA ARG A 48 -41.20 -4.78 24.83
C ARG A 48 -42.11 -4.24 25.93
N VAL A 49 -41.54 -3.82 27.05
CA VAL A 49 -42.29 -3.24 28.17
C VAL A 49 -42.88 -1.88 27.78
N TYR A 50 -42.12 -1.06 27.06
CA TYR A 50 -42.60 0.20 26.49
C TYR A 50 -43.72 -0.03 25.47
N ASP A 51 -43.57 -0.98 24.55
CA ASP A 51 -44.57 -1.27 23.52
C ASP A 51 -45.91 -1.68 24.14
N LYS A 52 -45.87 -2.34 25.31
CA LYS A 52 -47.05 -2.80 26.02
C LYS A 52 -47.72 -1.73 26.89
N TYR A 53 -46.96 -0.87 27.55
CA TYR A 53 -47.49 0.02 28.61
C TYR A 53 -47.11 1.50 28.47
N GLY A 54 -46.32 1.85 27.46
CA GLY A 54 -45.86 3.22 27.20
C GLY A 54 -44.79 3.73 28.17
N ILE A 55 -44.42 5.01 28.04
CA ILE A 55 -43.37 5.62 28.86
C ILE A 55 -43.78 5.86 30.31
N GLY A 56 -45.08 5.99 30.58
CA GLY A 56 -45.61 6.44 31.88
C GLY A 56 -45.28 5.52 33.05
N ILE A 57 -44.95 4.25 32.77
CA ILE A 57 -44.55 3.26 33.77
C ILE A 57 -43.07 3.36 34.16
N PHE A 58 -42.23 4.05 33.40
CA PHE A 58 -40.81 4.17 33.66
C PHE A 58 -40.47 5.43 34.45
N GLU A 59 -39.65 5.26 35.46
CA GLU A 59 -39.05 6.34 36.24
C GLU A 59 -37.52 6.35 36.07
N PHE A 60 -36.95 7.53 35.81
CA PHE A 60 -35.52 7.69 35.55
C PHE A 60 -34.87 8.44 36.72
N GLN A 61 -33.87 7.82 37.36
CA GLN A 61 -33.23 8.37 38.55
C GLN A 61 -31.71 8.29 38.45
N VAL A 62 -31.01 9.32 38.92
CA VAL A 62 -29.55 9.25 39.13
C VAL A 62 -29.28 8.46 40.39
N ILE A 63 -28.32 7.53 40.32
CA ILE A 63 -27.85 6.76 41.46
C ILE A 63 -26.57 7.38 42.01
N GLU A 64 -25.63 7.71 41.12
CA GLU A 64 -24.30 8.15 41.50
C GLU A 64 -23.69 9.05 40.42
N LYS A 65 -22.90 10.04 40.83
CA LYS A 65 -21.98 10.75 39.95
C LYS A 65 -20.56 10.43 40.40
N CYS A 66 -19.73 9.97 39.47
CA CYS A 66 -18.35 9.55 39.73
C CYS A 66 -17.45 10.01 38.59
N ASP A 67 -16.13 9.91 38.77
CA ASP A 67 -15.20 10.15 37.68
C ASP A 67 -15.39 9.14 36.55
N VAL A 68 -15.16 9.60 35.31
CA VAL A 68 -15.35 8.77 34.10
C VAL A 68 -14.58 7.45 34.18
N ASP A 69 -13.38 7.48 34.76
CA ASP A 69 -12.51 6.30 34.89
C ASP A 69 -13.08 5.22 35.83
N LEU A 70 -14.02 5.60 36.69
CA LEU A 70 -14.70 4.69 37.63
C LEU A 70 -16.05 4.19 37.11
N LEU A 71 -16.56 4.70 35.98
CA LEU A 71 -17.93 4.42 35.54
C LEU A 71 -18.20 2.92 35.36
N ASP A 72 -17.31 2.20 34.68
CA ASP A 72 -17.50 0.77 34.42
C ASP A 72 -17.50 -0.04 35.72
N GLU A 73 -16.68 0.33 36.70
CA GLU A 73 -16.64 -0.31 38.02
C GLU A 73 -17.94 -0.03 38.79
N ARG A 74 -18.39 1.23 38.81
CA ARG A 74 -19.61 1.63 39.51
C ARG A 74 -20.86 1.06 38.85
N GLU A 75 -20.92 0.98 37.52
CA GLU A 75 -22.02 0.34 36.80
C GLU A 75 -22.14 -1.14 37.19
N LYS A 76 -21.02 -1.87 37.22
CA LYS A 76 -20.98 -3.28 37.67
C LYS A 76 -21.46 -3.43 39.11
N TYR A 77 -20.94 -2.59 40.01
CA TYR A 77 -21.34 -2.58 41.42
C TYR A 77 -22.86 -2.43 41.58
N TRP A 78 -23.47 -1.46 40.89
CA TRP A 78 -24.91 -1.23 40.98
C TRP A 78 -25.74 -2.31 40.28
N ILE A 79 -25.25 -2.89 39.18
CA ILE A 79 -25.91 -4.03 38.53
C ILE A 79 -25.99 -5.22 39.49
N GLU A 80 -24.91 -5.51 40.20
CA GLU A 80 -24.83 -6.60 41.19
C GLU A 80 -25.69 -6.29 42.42
N TYR A 81 -25.57 -5.08 42.99
CA TYR A 81 -26.34 -4.64 44.16
C TYR A 81 -27.85 -4.79 43.94
N TYR A 82 -28.35 -4.35 42.77
CA TYR A 82 -29.78 -4.44 42.42
C TYR A 82 -30.15 -5.76 41.69
N LYS A 83 -29.20 -6.67 41.48
CA LYS A 83 -29.39 -7.96 40.79
C LYS A 83 -30.07 -7.83 39.43
N THR A 84 -29.75 -6.78 38.67
CA THR A 84 -30.53 -6.42 37.47
C THR A 84 -30.34 -7.34 36.27
N THR A 85 -29.41 -8.29 36.35
CA THR A 85 -29.23 -9.38 35.37
C THR A 85 -30.25 -10.51 35.55
N ASP A 86 -30.76 -10.72 36.76
CA ASP A 86 -31.84 -11.66 37.03
C ASP A 86 -33.17 -11.08 36.53
N ARG A 87 -33.87 -11.85 35.69
CA ARG A 87 -35.14 -11.45 35.07
C ARG A 87 -36.27 -11.23 36.09
N LYS A 88 -36.13 -11.71 37.33
CA LYS A 88 -37.04 -11.39 38.43
C LYS A 88 -36.88 -9.93 38.89
N PHE A 89 -35.68 -9.38 38.83
CA PHE A 89 -35.33 -8.10 39.45
C PHE A 89 -34.94 -6.99 38.46
N GLY A 90 -34.54 -7.32 37.23
CA GLY A 90 -34.14 -6.29 36.28
C GLY A 90 -34.08 -6.64 34.80
N TYR A 91 -33.55 -5.67 34.07
CA TYR A 91 -33.56 -5.63 32.60
C TYR A 91 -32.16 -5.67 31.98
N ASN A 92 -31.08 -5.66 32.76
CA ASN A 92 -29.72 -5.73 32.22
C ASN A 92 -29.47 -7.12 31.61
N PHE A 93 -28.89 -7.17 30.41
CA PHE A 93 -28.55 -8.45 29.78
C PHE A 93 -27.22 -9.01 30.29
N GLU A 94 -26.30 -8.12 30.65
CA GLU A 94 -24.95 -8.43 31.07
C GLU A 94 -24.61 -7.66 32.35
N SER A 95 -23.54 -8.06 33.02
CA SER A 95 -23.05 -7.46 34.25
C SER A 95 -22.45 -6.04 34.10
N GLY A 96 -22.42 -5.46 32.89
CA GLY A 96 -21.88 -4.12 32.59
C GLY A 96 -20.53 -4.13 31.88
N GLY A 97 -20.09 -2.95 31.40
CA GLY A 97 -18.80 -2.72 30.71
C GLY A 97 -18.72 -3.30 29.29
N ASN A 98 -18.93 -2.46 28.28
CA ASN A 98 -19.02 -2.91 26.87
C ASN A 98 -18.20 -2.10 25.84
N VAL A 99 -17.26 -1.27 26.27
CA VAL A 99 -16.49 -0.47 25.30
C VAL A 99 -15.32 -1.25 24.69
N ASN A 100 -14.81 -2.32 25.33
CA ASN A 100 -13.55 -2.98 24.92
C ASN A 100 -13.51 -4.52 25.10
N LYS A 101 -14.62 -5.26 24.93
CA LYS A 101 -14.54 -6.73 24.99
C LYS A 101 -14.04 -7.31 23.67
N LYS A 102 -12.84 -7.89 23.69
CA LYS A 102 -12.42 -8.90 22.71
C LYS A 102 -13.13 -10.21 23.07
N HIS A 103 -13.72 -10.90 22.09
CA HIS A 103 -14.33 -12.21 22.33
C HIS A 103 -13.28 -13.20 22.86
N HIS A 104 -13.70 -14.10 23.77
CA HIS A 104 -12.85 -15.20 24.24
C HIS A 104 -12.46 -16.08 23.05
N GLN A 105 -11.22 -16.58 23.04
CA GLN A 105 -10.65 -17.33 21.93
C GLN A 105 -11.52 -18.54 21.54
N GLU A 106 -12.03 -19.29 22.52
CA GLU A 106 -12.95 -20.42 22.28
C GLU A 106 -14.27 -20.01 21.62
N THR A 107 -14.76 -18.80 21.90
CA THR A 107 -16.00 -18.29 21.27
C THR A 107 -15.74 -17.92 19.82
N ILE A 108 -14.57 -17.31 19.54
CA ILE A 108 -14.11 -17.05 18.17
C ILE A 108 -13.98 -18.36 17.39
N GLU A 109 -13.39 -19.39 18.01
CA GLU A 109 -13.22 -20.71 17.41
C GLU A 109 -14.55 -21.39 17.07
N LYS A 110 -15.53 -21.34 17.99
CA LYS A 110 -16.90 -21.83 17.72
C LYS A 110 -17.58 -21.07 16.59
N PHE A 111 -17.38 -19.76 16.47
CA PHE A 111 -17.91 -18.99 15.34
C PHE A 111 -17.24 -19.33 14.03
N ILE A 112 -15.91 -19.52 14.02
CA ILE A 112 -15.16 -19.98 12.85
C ILE A 112 -15.66 -21.35 12.43
N GLU A 113 -15.77 -22.30 13.35
CA GLU A 113 -16.22 -23.67 13.09
C GLU A 113 -17.63 -23.69 12.48
N ASN A 114 -18.57 -22.94 13.06
CA ASN A 114 -19.94 -22.85 12.55
C ASN A 114 -20.08 -22.12 11.21
N SER A 115 -19.08 -21.35 10.81
CA SER A 115 -19.03 -20.59 9.55
C SER A 115 -18.26 -21.31 8.44
N ARG A 116 -17.52 -22.38 8.75
CA ARG A 116 -16.79 -23.19 7.76
C ARG A 116 -17.75 -23.75 6.72
N GLY A 117 -17.45 -23.53 5.44
CA GLY A 117 -18.15 -24.15 4.30
C GLY A 117 -19.46 -23.49 3.86
N LYS A 118 -20.00 -22.50 4.58
CA LYS A 118 -21.32 -21.91 4.25
C LYS A 118 -21.31 -20.88 3.12
N ASN A 119 -20.13 -20.36 2.71
CA ASN A 119 -19.95 -19.39 1.61
C ASN A 119 -18.59 -19.56 0.90
N ASN A 120 -18.07 -20.78 0.82
CA ASN A 120 -16.75 -21.03 0.24
C ASN A 120 -16.84 -21.34 -1.26
N LYS A 121 -15.94 -20.75 -2.05
CA LYS A 121 -15.74 -21.07 -3.48
C LYS A 121 -15.24 -22.49 -3.73
N LEU A 122 -14.75 -23.17 -2.68
CA LEU A 122 -14.17 -24.52 -2.75
C LEU A 122 -14.98 -25.46 -1.86
N THR A 123 -15.21 -26.66 -2.37
CA THR A 123 -15.76 -27.81 -1.66
C THR A 123 -14.64 -28.60 -0.95
N PRO A 124 -14.97 -29.40 0.09
CA PRO A 124 -13.98 -30.26 0.74
C PRO A 124 -13.25 -31.22 -0.21
N ASN A 125 -13.96 -31.77 -1.20
CA ASN A 125 -13.36 -32.68 -2.18
C ASN A 125 -12.34 -31.96 -3.08
N GLU A 126 -12.66 -30.75 -3.55
CA GLU A 126 -11.71 -29.94 -4.33
C GLU A 126 -10.48 -29.58 -3.52
N VAL A 127 -10.65 -29.27 -2.22
CA VAL A 127 -9.50 -29.01 -1.35
C VAL A 127 -8.63 -30.25 -1.19
N LYS A 128 -9.21 -31.44 -1.03
CA LYS A 128 -8.43 -32.69 -1.02
C LYS A 128 -7.62 -32.86 -2.31
N THR A 129 -8.23 -32.61 -3.47
CA THR A 129 -7.53 -32.64 -4.77
C THR A 129 -6.42 -31.60 -4.84
N ILE A 130 -6.65 -30.36 -4.36
CA ILE A 130 -5.64 -29.31 -4.30
C ILE A 130 -4.45 -29.76 -3.45
N LYS A 131 -4.67 -30.39 -2.29
CA LYS A 131 -3.59 -30.90 -1.44
C LYS A 131 -2.75 -31.95 -2.18
N GLN A 132 -3.40 -32.88 -2.87
CA GLN A 132 -2.70 -33.90 -3.67
C GLN A 132 -1.87 -33.27 -4.79
N LEU A 133 -2.44 -32.32 -5.55
CA LEU A 133 -1.69 -31.65 -6.64
C LEU A 133 -0.48 -30.87 -6.13
N ILE A 134 -0.54 -30.31 -4.92
CA ILE A 134 0.62 -29.65 -4.29
C ILE A 134 1.71 -30.68 -3.99
N ILE A 135 1.35 -31.84 -3.43
CA ILE A 135 2.27 -32.95 -3.14
C ILE A 135 2.91 -33.46 -4.43
N ASP A 136 2.11 -33.58 -5.50
CA ASP A 136 2.55 -33.99 -6.83
C ASP A 136 3.43 -32.92 -7.54
N LYS A 137 3.78 -31.84 -6.84
CA LYS A 137 4.64 -30.73 -7.29
C LYS A 137 4.09 -29.96 -8.49
N GLU A 138 2.77 -29.94 -8.68
CA GLU A 138 2.18 -29.06 -9.68
C GLU A 138 2.37 -27.58 -9.32
N SER A 139 2.45 -26.75 -10.36
CA SER A 139 2.59 -25.31 -10.17
C SER A 139 1.36 -24.74 -9.48
N ILE A 140 1.57 -24.03 -8.37
CA ILE A 140 0.52 -23.30 -7.63
C ILE A 140 -0.27 -22.37 -8.57
N THR A 141 0.37 -21.81 -9.60
CA THR A 141 -0.33 -20.96 -10.59
C THR A 141 -1.29 -21.74 -11.48
N GLU A 142 -0.95 -22.98 -11.84
CA GLU A 142 -1.82 -23.85 -12.63
C GLU A 142 -2.97 -24.39 -11.78
N ILE A 143 -2.69 -24.78 -10.53
CA ILE A 143 -3.73 -25.14 -9.56
C ILE A 143 -4.71 -23.98 -9.36
N SER A 144 -4.20 -22.76 -9.16
CA SER A 144 -5.02 -21.55 -9.03
C SER A 144 -5.96 -21.34 -10.22
N LYS A 145 -5.48 -21.49 -11.46
CA LYS A 145 -6.31 -21.40 -12.67
C LYS A 145 -7.33 -22.53 -12.73
N LYS A 146 -6.92 -23.77 -12.47
CA LYS A 146 -7.76 -24.97 -12.54
C LYS A 146 -9.00 -24.88 -11.65
N PHE A 147 -8.85 -24.32 -10.45
CA PHE A 147 -9.95 -24.20 -9.47
C PHE A 147 -10.57 -22.79 -9.42
N GLY A 148 -10.16 -21.85 -10.28
CA GLY A 148 -10.73 -20.50 -10.32
C GLY A 148 -10.56 -19.70 -9.03
N VAL A 149 -9.49 -19.97 -8.27
CA VAL A 149 -9.19 -19.31 -6.99
C VAL A 149 -7.87 -18.56 -7.06
N SER A 150 -7.67 -17.59 -6.17
CA SER A 150 -6.40 -16.85 -6.11
C SER A 150 -5.23 -17.75 -5.67
N VAL A 151 -4.02 -17.42 -6.12
CA VAL A 151 -2.76 -18.05 -5.67
C VAL A 151 -2.60 -17.98 -4.14
N ASP A 152 -3.04 -16.87 -3.52
CA ASP A 152 -3.06 -16.71 -2.07
C ASP A 152 -3.98 -17.71 -1.36
N CYS A 153 -5.12 -18.05 -1.97
CA CYS A 153 -6.01 -19.10 -1.45
C CYS A 153 -5.28 -20.45 -1.38
N ILE A 154 -4.60 -20.84 -2.45
CA ILE A 154 -3.81 -22.08 -2.50
C ILE A 154 -2.64 -22.02 -1.50
N SER A 155 -1.98 -20.86 -1.35
CA SER A 155 -0.91 -20.67 -0.36
C SER A 155 -1.40 -20.81 1.09
N LYS A 156 -2.60 -20.30 1.39
CA LYS A 156 -3.25 -20.47 2.71
C LYS A 156 -3.66 -21.91 3.00
N ILE A 157 -4.02 -22.68 1.97
CA ILE A 157 -4.24 -24.13 2.08
C ILE A 157 -2.90 -24.82 2.37
N LYS A 158 -1.85 -24.55 1.59
CA LYS A 158 -0.51 -25.14 1.79
C LYS A 158 0.05 -24.87 3.19
N SER A 159 -0.10 -23.65 3.68
CA SER A 159 0.36 -23.24 5.03
C SER A 159 -0.57 -23.66 6.17
N LEU A 160 -1.61 -24.45 5.89
CA LEU A 160 -2.61 -24.94 6.85
C LEU A 160 -3.36 -23.83 7.61
N LYS A 161 -3.29 -22.58 7.15
CA LYS A 161 -4.06 -21.47 7.71
C LYS A 161 -5.56 -21.64 7.44
N ASN A 162 -5.89 -22.24 6.30
CA ASN A 162 -7.25 -22.60 5.93
C ASN A 162 -7.34 -24.10 5.59
N TRP A 163 -8.49 -24.71 5.87
CA TRP A 163 -8.79 -26.10 5.51
C TRP A 163 -7.84 -27.18 6.06
N SER A 164 -7.20 -26.94 7.21
CA SER A 164 -6.36 -27.93 7.89
C SER A 164 -7.13 -29.22 8.25
N TYR A 165 -8.43 -29.11 8.50
CA TYR A 165 -9.33 -30.21 8.89
C TYR A 165 -9.78 -31.12 7.73
N VAL A 166 -9.58 -30.73 6.47
CA VAL A 166 -9.98 -31.54 5.31
C VAL A 166 -8.80 -32.40 4.86
N ALA A 167 -8.94 -33.72 4.82
CA ALA A 167 -7.86 -34.66 4.51
C ALA A 167 -6.59 -34.37 5.35
N PRO A 168 -6.68 -34.39 6.69
CA PRO A 168 -5.56 -34.09 7.58
C PRO A 168 -4.36 -35.03 7.37
N GLU A 169 -4.58 -36.24 6.87
CA GLU A 169 -3.56 -37.22 6.50
C GLU A 169 -2.57 -36.70 5.44
N LEU A 170 -2.95 -35.69 4.64
CA LEU A 170 -2.09 -35.10 3.60
C LEU A 170 -1.31 -33.87 4.07
N ASN A 171 -1.55 -33.38 5.29
CA ASN A 171 -1.05 -32.09 5.75
C ASN A 171 0.48 -32.05 5.85
N ASP A 172 1.07 -33.06 6.49
CA ASP A 172 2.51 -33.07 6.76
C ASP A 172 3.32 -33.14 5.46
N GLU A 173 2.91 -34.02 4.53
CA GLU A 173 3.54 -34.18 3.23
C GLU A 173 3.40 -32.92 2.36
N MET A 174 2.21 -32.32 2.34
CA MET A 174 1.95 -31.08 1.59
C MET A 174 2.81 -29.90 2.10
N VAL A 175 2.96 -29.75 3.42
CA VAL A 175 3.75 -28.68 4.02
C VAL A 175 5.24 -28.85 3.71
N GLN A 176 5.73 -30.09 3.75
CA GLN A 176 7.14 -30.43 3.47
C GLN A 176 7.49 -30.30 1.98
N THR A 177 6.50 -30.37 1.09
CA THR A 177 6.75 -30.30 -0.35
C THR A 177 7.34 -28.96 -0.76
N ASP A 178 8.56 -28.96 -1.32
CA ASP A 178 9.16 -27.75 -1.87
C ASP A 178 8.43 -27.35 -3.16
N THR A 179 7.78 -26.19 -3.12
CA THR A 179 7.09 -25.58 -4.26
C THR A 179 7.78 -24.29 -4.71
N SER A 180 8.98 -24.02 -4.19
CA SER A 180 9.78 -22.89 -4.64
C SER A 180 10.20 -23.14 -6.09
N ARG A 181 10.13 -22.11 -6.93
CA ARG A 181 10.69 -22.21 -8.28
C ARG A 181 12.18 -22.43 -8.12
N ASN A 182 12.71 -23.49 -8.72
CA ASN A 182 14.15 -23.72 -8.78
C ASN A 182 14.75 -22.66 -9.72
N ILE A 183 15.09 -21.48 -9.18
CA ILE A 183 15.63 -20.39 -10.00
C ILE A 183 17.13 -20.66 -10.17
N LYS A 184 17.58 -20.79 -11.42
CA LYS A 184 19.00 -20.91 -11.77
C LYS A 184 19.83 -19.85 -11.02
N MET A 185 20.86 -20.33 -10.31
CA MET A 185 21.86 -19.49 -9.65
C MET A 185 23.05 -19.36 -10.59
N MET A 186 23.57 -18.14 -10.76
CA MET A 186 24.81 -17.93 -11.51
C MET A 186 26.02 -18.38 -10.70
N THR A 187 26.97 -19.03 -11.36
CA THR A 187 28.30 -19.24 -10.80
C THR A 187 29.07 -17.92 -10.69
N ASP A 188 30.16 -17.92 -9.93
CA ASP A 188 30.96 -16.71 -9.79
C ASP A 188 31.75 -16.40 -11.07
N GLU A 189 32.10 -17.42 -11.85
CA GLU A 189 32.67 -17.29 -13.20
C GLU A 189 31.68 -16.63 -14.16
N GLU A 190 30.43 -17.08 -14.20
CA GLU A 190 29.38 -16.47 -15.05
C GLU A 190 29.13 -15.01 -14.67
N LYS A 191 29.13 -14.69 -13.37
CA LYS A 191 29.00 -13.30 -12.90
C LYS A 191 30.19 -12.46 -13.33
N LYS A 192 31.41 -12.99 -13.23
CA LYS A 192 32.63 -12.28 -13.63
C LYS A 192 32.60 -11.94 -15.13
N GLU A 193 32.19 -12.91 -15.94
CA GLU A 193 32.05 -12.71 -17.39
C GLU A 193 30.97 -11.69 -17.72
N CYS A 194 29.78 -11.81 -17.11
CA CYS A 194 28.69 -10.84 -17.29
C CYS A 194 29.11 -9.41 -16.94
N ARG A 195 29.86 -9.22 -15.85
CA ARG A 195 30.35 -7.88 -15.47
C ARG A 195 31.22 -7.28 -16.56
N LYS A 196 32.13 -8.08 -17.12
CA LYS A 196 33.01 -7.64 -18.21
C LYS A 196 32.19 -7.24 -19.44
N LEU A 197 31.29 -8.12 -19.89
CA LEU A 197 30.45 -7.86 -21.07
C LEU A 197 29.54 -6.64 -20.90
N ILE A 198 28.97 -6.42 -19.71
CA ILE A 198 28.15 -5.23 -19.43
C ILE A 198 28.98 -3.95 -19.56
N LEU A 199 30.21 -3.94 -19.03
CA LEU A 199 31.10 -2.78 -19.12
C LEU A 199 31.63 -2.56 -20.53
N GLU A 200 31.71 -3.61 -21.35
CA GLU A 200 32.01 -3.51 -22.79
C GLU A 200 30.82 -3.03 -23.63
N GLY A 201 29.64 -2.84 -23.02
CA GLY A 201 28.46 -2.28 -23.67
C GLY A 201 27.45 -3.32 -24.18
N GLU A 202 27.60 -4.60 -23.83
CA GLU A 202 26.67 -5.64 -24.24
C GLU A 202 25.27 -5.43 -23.64
N SER A 203 24.23 -5.86 -24.36
CA SER A 203 22.85 -5.68 -23.94
C SER A 203 22.53 -6.55 -22.72
N VAL A 204 22.27 -5.90 -21.58
CA VAL A 204 21.81 -6.54 -20.33
C VAL A 204 20.60 -7.44 -20.56
N PHE A 205 19.72 -7.05 -21.48
CA PHE A 205 18.55 -7.88 -21.84
C PHE A 205 18.97 -9.16 -22.56
N ASN A 206 19.88 -9.07 -23.54
CA ASN A 206 20.39 -10.23 -24.27
C ASN A 206 21.15 -11.18 -23.32
N LEU A 207 21.97 -10.62 -22.42
CA LEU A 207 22.66 -11.39 -21.39
C LEU A 207 21.65 -12.10 -20.47
N SER A 208 20.58 -11.43 -20.04
CA SER A 208 19.57 -12.07 -19.19
C SER A 208 18.90 -13.28 -19.86
N ILE A 209 18.67 -13.21 -21.17
CA ILE A 209 18.12 -14.33 -21.95
C ILE A 209 19.16 -15.43 -22.08
N HIS A 210 20.39 -15.09 -22.47
CA HIS A 210 21.49 -16.03 -22.69
C HIS A 210 21.78 -16.87 -21.44
N TYR A 211 21.82 -16.23 -20.27
CA TYR A 211 22.06 -16.93 -19.00
C TYR A 211 20.79 -17.55 -18.38
N GLU A 212 19.62 -17.40 -19.02
CA GLU A 212 18.32 -17.92 -18.57
C GLU A 212 17.89 -17.39 -17.19
N ILE A 213 18.12 -16.11 -16.96
CA ILE A 213 17.81 -15.46 -15.68
C ILE A 213 16.72 -14.41 -15.91
N PRO A 214 15.64 -14.41 -15.10
CA PRO A 214 14.61 -13.39 -15.22
C PRO A 214 15.21 -11.98 -15.19
N TYR A 215 14.89 -11.16 -16.20
CA TYR A 215 15.49 -9.84 -16.41
C TYR A 215 15.55 -8.98 -15.14
N LYS A 216 14.46 -8.90 -14.37
CA LYS A 216 14.42 -8.14 -13.11
C LYS A 216 15.44 -8.63 -12.08
N ARG A 217 15.69 -9.93 -12.01
CA ARG A 217 16.70 -10.52 -11.14
C ARG A 217 18.10 -10.24 -11.67
N PHE A 218 18.31 -10.38 -12.98
CA PHE A 218 19.58 -10.05 -13.63
C PHE A 218 20.00 -8.60 -13.36
N CYS A 219 19.09 -7.64 -13.54
CA CYS A 219 19.35 -6.23 -13.23
C CYS A 219 19.70 -5.98 -11.75
N LYS A 220 19.11 -6.74 -10.82
CA LYS A 220 19.47 -6.65 -9.40
C LYS A 220 20.87 -7.19 -9.11
N ILE A 221 21.29 -8.25 -9.80
CA ILE A 221 22.62 -8.84 -9.63
C ILE A 221 23.71 -7.86 -10.09
N PHE A 222 23.50 -7.18 -11.22
CA PHE A 222 24.48 -6.27 -11.84
C PHE A 222 24.11 -4.79 -11.73
N GLN A 223 23.40 -4.42 -10.66
CA GLN A 223 22.87 -3.07 -10.49
C GLN A 223 23.97 -2.01 -10.52
N LYS A 224 25.15 -2.33 -9.98
CA LYS A 224 26.29 -1.40 -9.90
C LYS A 224 26.87 -1.12 -11.28
N GLU A 225 27.11 -2.17 -12.07
CA GLU A 225 27.68 -2.10 -13.41
C GLU A 225 26.71 -1.40 -14.37
N ILE A 226 25.42 -1.71 -14.28
CA ILE A 226 24.38 -1.01 -15.05
C ILE A 226 24.31 0.47 -14.67
N GLY A 227 24.42 0.78 -13.37
CA GLY A 227 24.46 2.16 -12.89
C GLY A 227 25.65 2.95 -13.43
N PHE A 228 26.82 2.33 -13.46
CA PHE A 228 28.04 2.91 -14.02
C PHE A 228 27.88 3.24 -15.51
N MET A 229 27.44 2.28 -16.33
CA MET A 229 27.21 2.48 -17.77
C MET A 229 26.20 3.60 -18.07
N ASN A 230 25.18 3.74 -17.23
CA ASN A 230 24.21 4.84 -17.38
C ASN A 230 24.83 6.20 -17.08
N ASN A 231 25.72 6.29 -16.08
CA ASN A 231 26.42 7.54 -15.77
C ASN A 231 27.39 7.94 -16.88
N ASP A 232 28.21 7.00 -17.37
CA ASP A 232 29.13 7.25 -18.49
C ASP A 232 28.37 7.75 -19.72
N ARG A 233 27.21 7.13 -20.00
CA ARG A 233 26.33 7.57 -21.07
C ARG A 233 25.78 8.99 -20.84
N LEU A 234 25.38 9.35 -19.63
CA LEU A 234 24.91 10.70 -19.30
C LEU A 234 26.02 11.73 -19.47
N GLU A 235 27.25 11.39 -19.10
CA GLU A 235 28.42 12.24 -19.30
C GLU A 235 28.70 12.47 -20.79
N ALA A 236 28.64 11.40 -21.60
CA ALA A 236 28.75 11.49 -23.06
C ALA A 236 27.63 12.35 -23.68
N GLU A 237 26.38 12.16 -23.25
CA GLU A 237 25.23 12.97 -23.70
C GLU A 237 25.39 14.46 -23.32
N SER A 238 25.91 14.75 -22.12
CA SER A 238 26.20 16.12 -21.67
C SER A 238 27.32 16.77 -22.47
N LYS A 239 28.43 16.05 -22.71
CA LYS A 239 29.55 16.51 -23.53
C LYS A 239 29.11 16.80 -24.97
N ALA A 240 28.27 15.93 -25.55
CA ALA A 240 27.72 16.12 -26.89
C ALA A 240 26.86 17.39 -27.00
N LEU A 241 26.07 17.70 -25.96
CA LEU A 241 25.29 18.94 -25.92
C LEU A 241 26.17 20.19 -25.83
N ASP A 242 27.21 20.18 -24.99
CA ASP A 242 28.16 21.30 -24.90
C ASP A 242 28.84 21.56 -26.24
N MET A 243 29.37 20.51 -26.88
CA MET A 243 29.96 20.60 -28.22
C MET A 243 28.93 21.07 -29.26
N PHE A 244 27.69 20.59 -29.19
CA PHE A 244 26.62 21.04 -30.08
C PHE A 244 26.40 22.56 -29.98
N PHE A 245 26.32 23.10 -28.76
CA PHE A 245 26.14 24.54 -28.53
C PHE A 245 27.33 25.38 -28.99
N LYS A 246 28.55 24.81 -28.97
CA LYS A 246 29.77 25.40 -29.51
C LYS A 246 29.96 25.20 -31.02
N ASN A 247 28.92 24.76 -31.74
CA ASN A 247 28.89 24.54 -33.20
C ASN A 247 29.93 23.55 -33.75
N PHE A 248 30.38 22.57 -32.96
CA PHE A 248 31.12 21.44 -33.51
C PHE A 248 30.27 20.69 -34.56
N THR A 249 30.95 20.07 -35.52
CA THR A 249 30.29 19.26 -36.55
C THR A 249 29.67 18.00 -35.93
N ILE A 250 28.75 17.37 -36.65
CA ILE A 250 28.13 16.13 -36.16
C ILE A 250 29.21 15.05 -36.04
N GLU A 251 30.11 14.98 -37.03
CA GLU A 251 31.21 14.03 -37.08
C GLU A 251 32.14 14.16 -35.87
N GLU A 252 32.58 15.38 -35.55
CA GLU A 252 33.43 15.66 -34.37
C GLU A 252 32.75 15.24 -33.06
N ILE A 253 31.44 15.51 -32.93
CA ILE A 253 30.68 15.16 -31.73
C ILE A 253 30.57 13.63 -31.58
N LEU A 254 30.27 12.92 -32.66
CA LEU A 254 30.12 11.46 -32.60
C LEU A 254 31.45 10.76 -32.30
N GLU A 255 32.55 11.24 -32.87
CA GLU A 255 33.90 10.71 -32.62
C GLU A 255 34.32 10.93 -31.16
N GLU A 256 34.10 12.13 -30.62
CA GLU A 256 34.58 12.53 -29.29
C GLU A 256 33.72 12.00 -28.12
N THR A 257 32.48 11.59 -28.41
CA THR A 257 31.52 11.11 -27.38
C THR A 257 31.17 9.63 -27.54
N ASN A 258 31.57 9.01 -28.66
CA ASN A 258 31.22 7.63 -29.01
C ASN A 258 29.70 7.35 -28.98
N LEU A 259 28.88 8.39 -29.16
CA LEU A 259 27.44 8.25 -29.28
C LEU A 259 27.08 7.78 -30.69
N THR A 260 25.99 7.03 -30.79
CA THR A 260 25.35 6.77 -32.09
C THR A 260 24.66 8.04 -32.60
N TYR A 261 24.55 8.17 -33.91
CA TYR A 261 23.79 9.26 -34.54
C TYR A 261 22.35 9.36 -34.01
N ALA A 262 21.70 8.23 -33.71
CA ALA A 262 20.36 8.20 -33.13
C ALA A 262 20.29 8.78 -31.71
N GLN A 263 21.30 8.51 -30.87
CA GLN A 263 21.41 9.11 -29.53
C GLN A 263 21.64 10.62 -29.64
N TYR A 264 22.59 11.05 -30.47
CA TYR A 264 22.85 12.46 -30.76
C TYR A 264 21.59 13.21 -31.22
N LYS A 265 20.86 12.64 -32.19
CA LYS A 265 19.64 13.25 -32.74
C LYS A 265 18.54 13.37 -31.68
N ARG A 266 18.48 12.45 -30.72
CA ARG A 266 17.51 12.48 -29.62
C ARG A 266 17.77 13.65 -28.68
N ILE A 267 19.04 13.87 -28.28
CA ILE A 267 19.41 14.92 -27.33
C ILE A 267 19.37 16.33 -27.95
N THR A 268 19.69 16.46 -29.24
CA THR A 268 19.70 17.75 -29.96
C THR A 268 18.34 18.16 -30.54
N LYS A 269 17.33 17.30 -30.46
CA LYS A 269 16.00 17.56 -31.00
C LYS A 269 15.40 18.86 -30.41
N GLY A 270 15.09 19.82 -31.28
CA GLY A 270 14.51 21.11 -30.87
C GLY A 270 15.51 22.09 -30.23
N GLN A 271 16.82 21.80 -30.25
CA GLN A 271 17.85 22.67 -29.67
C GLN A 271 18.47 23.64 -30.69
N VAL A 272 18.17 23.51 -31.98
CA VAL A 272 18.81 24.30 -33.05
C VAL A 272 18.53 25.80 -32.91
N GLU A 273 17.28 26.18 -32.68
CA GLU A 273 16.88 27.58 -32.49
C GLU A 273 17.48 28.15 -31.20
N LYS A 274 17.46 27.35 -30.12
CA LYS A 274 18.08 27.71 -28.84
C LYS A 274 19.58 27.94 -28.97
N ARG A 275 20.28 27.07 -29.70
CA ARG A 275 21.71 27.25 -29.98
C ARG A 275 21.97 28.57 -30.69
N ARG A 276 21.20 28.87 -31.74
CA ARG A 276 21.37 30.13 -32.46
C ARG A 276 21.18 31.33 -31.53
N LEU A 277 20.11 31.34 -30.74
CA LEU A 277 19.82 32.42 -29.80
C LEU A 277 20.94 32.57 -28.74
N ASN A 278 21.39 31.46 -28.15
CA ASN A 278 22.49 31.47 -27.18
C ASN A 278 23.77 32.06 -27.78
N ASN A 279 24.11 31.70 -29.02
CA ASN A 279 25.29 32.23 -29.69
C ASN A 279 25.16 33.74 -29.95
N ILE A 280 23.98 34.22 -30.34
CA ILE A 280 23.70 35.65 -30.55
C ILE A 280 23.90 36.43 -29.24
N LEU A 281 23.30 35.95 -28.15
CA LEU A 281 23.41 36.57 -26.83
C LEU A 281 24.86 36.58 -26.34
N TYR A 282 25.54 35.43 -26.40
CA TYR A 282 26.95 35.29 -26.00
C TYR A 282 27.85 36.25 -26.78
N VAL A 283 27.74 36.31 -28.11
CA VAL A 283 28.53 37.24 -28.93
C VAL A 283 28.24 38.69 -28.55
N GLY A 284 26.98 39.06 -28.35
CA GLY A 284 26.60 40.42 -27.97
C GLY A 284 27.20 40.86 -26.64
N GLU A 285 27.17 39.99 -25.63
CA GLU A 285 27.72 40.27 -24.31
C GLU A 285 29.25 40.30 -24.30
N GLU A 286 29.90 39.34 -24.95
CA GLU A 286 31.36 39.24 -24.94
C GLU A 286 32.04 40.34 -25.77
N VAL A 287 31.39 40.82 -26.84
CA VAL A 287 31.86 42.00 -27.57
C VAL A 287 31.84 43.25 -26.68
N LYS A 288 30.83 43.41 -25.80
CA LYS A 288 30.82 44.51 -24.81
C LYS A 288 31.98 44.42 -23.82
N LYS A 289 32.46 43.21 -23.54
CA LYS A 289 33.65 42.94 -22.70
C LYS A 289 34.98 43.09 -23.45
N GLY A 290 34.94 43.44 -24.74
CA GLY A 290 36.12 43.72 -25.55
C GLY A 290 36.67 42.54 -26.35
N LYS A 291 36.01 41.37 -26.37
CA LYS A 291 36.44 40.25 -27.23
C LYS A 291 36.34 40.61 -28.71
N THR A 292 37.34 40.21 -29.48
CA THR A 292 37.39 40.41 -30.92
C THR A 292 36.55 39.36 -31.65
N ASN A 293 36.11 39.69 -32.88
CA ASN A 293 35.39 38.73 -33.71
C ASN A 293 36.23 37.48 -34.05
N ILE A 294 37.56 37.58 -34.03
CA ILE A 294 38.45 36.44 -34.33
C ILE A 294 38.46 35.47 -33.15
N GLU A 295 38.56 35.97 -31.92
CA GLU A 295 38.50 35.15 -30.70
C GLU A 295 37.15 34.44 -30.60
N LEU A 296 36.05 35.17 -30.79
CA LEU A 296 34.70 34.61 -30.73
C LEU A 296 34.44 33.56 -31.83
N ALA A 297 34.96 33.78 -33.04
CA ALA A 297 34.85 32.82 -34.13
C ALA A 297 35.54 31.50 -33.78
N LYS A 298 36.71 31.57 -33.15
CA LYS A 298 37.46 30.41 -32.68
C LYS A 298 36.75 29.68 -31.54
N GLU A 299 36.22 30.39 -30.55
CA GLU A 299 35.52 29.80 -29.41
C GLU A 299 34.21 29.09 -29.81
N LEU A 300 33.47 29.66 -30.75
CA LEU A 300 32.20 29.13 -31.22
C LEU A 300 32.34 28.20 -32.44
N ASN A 301 33.55 27.88 -32.88
CA ASN A 301 33.83 27.07 -34.07
C ASN A 301 33.02 27.49 -35.31
N VAL A 302 32.98 28.80 -35.59
CA VAL A 302 32.26 29.38 -36.75
C VAL A 302 33.15 30.34 -37.52
N ASN A 303 32.78 30.62 -38.77
CA ASN A 303 33.46 31.64 -39.56
C ASN A 303 33.29 33.04 -38.92
N ARG A 304 34.33 33.88 -39.00
CA ARG A 304 34.30 35.29 -38.57
C ARG A 304 33.11 36.07 -39.12
N CYS A 305 32.69 35.80 -40.36
CA CYS A 305 31.51 36.43 -40.96
C CYS A 305 30.22 36.12 -40.17
N THR A 306 30.10 34.92 -39.60
CA THR A 306 28.96 34.50 -38.78
C THR A 306 28.88 35.33 -37.50
N ILE A 307 30.01 35.66 -36.87
CA ILE A 307 30.04 36.53 -35.68
C ILE A 307 29.51 37.93 -36.00
N SER A 308 29.83 38.47 -37.17
CA SER A 308 29.29 39.76 -37.63
C SER A 308 27.76 39.71 -37.78
N VAL A 309 27.20 38.59 -38.25
CA VAL A 309 25.74 38.38 -38.33
C VAL A 309 25.13 38.34 -36.94
N TYR A 310 25.68 37.54 -36.03
CA TYR A 310 25.20 37.45 -34.64
C TYR A 310 25.21 38.80 -33.92
N ARG A 311 26.26 39.61 -34.11
CA ARG A 311 26.34 40.95 -33.52
C ARG A 311 25.25 41.89 -34.05
N LYS A 312 24.93 41.81 -35.35
CA LYS A 312 23.83 42.58 -35.96
C LYS A 312 22.47 42.12 -35.45
N GLU A 313 22.28 40.81 -35.27
CA GLU A 313 21.04 40.24 -34.71
C GLU A 313 20.87 40.60 -33.23
N TYR A 314 21.95 40.56 -32.44
CA TYR A 314 21.92 40.97 -31.02
C TYR A 314 21.41 42.41 -30.85
N SER A 315 21.89 43.32 -31.70
CA SER A 315 21.47 44.74 -31.68
C SER A 315 19.97 44.96 -31.97
N LYS A 316 19.26 43.94 -32.48
CA LYS A 316 17.81 44.00 -32.72
C LYS A 316 16.99 43.45 -31.54
N ILE A 317 17.64 42.70 -30.65
CA ILE A 317 16.98 42.02 -29.53
C ILE A 317 17.40 42.59 -28.16
N SER A 318 18.43 43.45 -28.12
CA SER A 318 18.91 44.19 -26.93
C SER A 318 18.35 45.60 -26.84
#